data_AF-A0A0B4XCR7-F1
#
_entry.id   AF-A0A0B4XCR7-F1
#
_cell.length_a   1.000
_cell.length_b   1.000
_cell.length_c   1.000
_cell.angle_alpha   90.00
_cell.angle_beta   90.00
_cell.angle_gamma   90.00
#
_symmetry.space_group_name_H-M   'P 1'
#
loop_
_entity.id
_entity.type
_entity.pdbx_description
1 polymer ?
#
loop_
_entity_poly.entity_id
_entity_poly.type
_entity_poly.pdbx_seq_one_letter_code
_entity_poly.pdbx_strand_id
1 'polypeptide(L)' 'MALGVGYKFKDAISAVADYRALGVNYENDGIVFDVVEHGPSLGIEFRL' A
#
# COMPACT_ATOMS: atom_id res chain seq x y z
N MET A 1 3.71 -7.40 3.43
CA MET A 1 3.19 -6.81 4.69
C MET A 1 2.55 -5.46 4.38
N ALA A 2 1.45 -5.09 5.05
CA ALA A 2 0.79 -3.80 4.83
C ALA A 2 0.44 -3.15 6.19
N LEU A 3 0.64 -1.84 6.28
CA LEU A 3 0.26 -1.00 7.43
C LEU A 3 -0.54 0.19 6.90
N GLY A 4 -1.64 0.54 7.56
CA GLY A 4 -2.49 1.65 7.11
C GLY A 4 -3.12 2.41 8.26
N VAL A 5 -3.38 3.70 8.03
CA VAL A 5 -4.06 4.62 8.93
C VAL A 5 -5.17 5.35 8.16
N GLY A 6 -6.29 5.61 8.82
CA GLY A 6 -7.43 6.28 8.22
C GLY A 6 -7.95 7.43 9.09
N TYR A 7 -8.52 8.44 8.44
CA TYR A 7 -9.20 9.55 9.09
C TYR A 7 -10.59 9.77 8.50
N LYS A 8 -11.60 9.80 9.37
CA LYS A 8 -13.00 10.03 8.99
C LYS A 8 -13.31 11.53 9.11
N PHE A 9 -13.64 12.18 7.98
CA PHE A 9 -14.03 13.59 7.98
C PHE A 9 -15.52 13.79 8.27
N LYS A 10 -16.35 12.94 7.66
CA LYS A 10 -17.81 12.95 7.78
C LYS A 10 -18.31 11.51 7.72
N ASP A 11 -19.59 11.28 8.03
CA ASP A 11 -20.17 9.92 7.97
C ASP A 11 -20.01 9.23 6.61
N ALA A 12 -20.02 10.01 5.53
CA ALA A 12 -19.88 9.52 4.16
C ALA A 12 -18.47 9.65 3.55
N ILE A 13 -17.51 10.31 4.22
CA ILE A 13 -16.19 10.61 3.61
C ILE A 13 -15.07 10.32 4.59
N SER A 14 -14.13 9.47 4.16
CA SER A 14 -12.91 9.15 4.88
C SER A 14 -11.68 9.23 3.96
N ALA A 15 -10.51 9.56 4.51
CA ALA A 15 -9.23 9.36 3.83
C ALA A 15 -8.48 8.18 4.45
N VAL A 16 -7.70 7.49 3.62
CA VAL A 16 -6.82 6.41 4.03
C VAL A 16 -5.43 6.65 3.46
N ALA A 17 -4.43 6.34 4.26
CA ALA A 17 -3.04 6.25 3.84
C ALA A 17 -2.50 4.89 4.27
N ASP A 18 -1.90 4.17 3.35
CA ASP A 18 -1.30 2.88 3.63
C ASP A 18 0.09 2.76 3.01
N TYR A 19 0.85 1.82 3.55
CA TYR A 19 2.16 1.47 3.07
C TYR A 19 2.21 -0.04 2.94
N ARG A 20 2.40 -0.51 1.71
CA ARG A 20 2.48 -1.93 1.40
C ARG A 20 3.90 -2.25 0.94
N ALA A 21 4.44 -3.35 1.45
CA ALA A 21 5.64 -3.99 0.95
C ALA A 21 5.29 -5.40 0.45
N LEU A 22 5.45 -5.64 -0.84
CA LEU A 22 5.35 -6.94 -1.47
C LEU A 22 6.77 -7.37 -1.85
N GLY A 23 7.32 -8.37 -1.17
CA GLY A 23 8.55 -9.02 -1.60
C GLY A 23 8.20 -9.97 -2.73
N VAL A 24 8.58 -9.62 -3.96
CA VAL A 24 8.43 -10.51 -5.11
C VAL A 24 9.77 -11.20 -5.31
N ASN A 25 9.85 -12.49 -4.99
CA ASN A 25 11.04 -13.29 -5.31
C ASN A 25 11.08 -13.49 -6.84
N TYR A 26 11.78 -12.61 -7.54
CA TYR A 26 12.19 -12.84 -8.93
C TYR A 26 13.48 -13.68 -8.92
N GLU A 27 13.36 -15.00 -9.03
CA GLU A 27 14.51 -15.86 -9.37
C GLU A 27 14.71 -15.86 -10.89
N ASN A 28 15.69 -15.10 -11.37
CA ASN A 28 16.24 -15.28 -12.72
C ASN A 28 17.77 -15.09 -12.69
N ASP A 29 18.49 -16.21 -12.74
CA ASP A 29 19.90 -16.33 -13.16
C ASP A 29 20.90 -15.28 -12.58
N GLY A 30 21.12 -15.32 -11.27
CA GLY A 30 22.37 -14.83 -10.66
C GLY A 30 22.49 -13.34 -10.33
N ILE A 31 21.49 -12.51 -10.64
CA ILE A 31 21.36 -11.14 -10.10
C ILE A 31 20.00 -11.04 -9.41
N VAL A 32 19.97 -11.23 -8.09
CA VAL A 32 18.78 -10.94 -7.29
C VAL A 32 18.62 -9.42 -7.24
N PHE A 33 17.87 -8.87 -8.18
CA PHE A 33 17.37 -7.51 -8.06
C PHE A 33 16.25 -7.57 -7.01
N ASP A 34 16.61 -7.20 -5.78
CA ASP A 34 15.69 -7.10 -4.64
C ASP A 34 14.77 -5.89 -4.87
N VAL A 35 13.92 -5.96 -5.90
CA VAL A 35 12.81 -5.03 -6.08
C VAL A 35 11.76 -5.46 -5.08
N VAL A 36 11.96 -5.07 -3.83
CA VAL A 36 10.83 -4.96 -2.92
C VAL A 36 9.90 -3.95 -3.60
N GLU A 37 8.71 -4.37 -4.00
CA GLU A 37 7.69 -3.43 -4.44
C GLU A 37 7.05 -2.90 -3.17
N HIS A 38 7.68 -1.88 -2.59
CA HIS A 38 7.17 -1.15 -1.44
C HIS A 38 6.79 0.26 -1.86
N GLY A 39 5.57 0.67 -1.50
CA GLY A 39 5.04 1.95 -1.92
C GLY A 39 3.98 2.47 -0.96
N PRO A 40 3.93 3.80 -0.74
CA PRO A 40 2.80 4.42 -0.10
C PRO A 40 1.60 4.45 -1.07
N SER A 41 0.42 4.35 -0.49
CA SER A 41 -0.88 4.44 -1.15
C SER A 41 -1.72 5.47 -0.38
N LEU A 42 -2.46 6.30 -1.12
CA LEU A 42 -3.34 7.33 -0.58
C LEU A 42 -4.70 7.19 -1.26
N GLY A 43 -5.77 7.24 -0.49
CA GLY A 43 -7.13 7.06 -0.99
C GLY A 43 -8.16 7.91 -0.28
N ILE A 44 -9.28 8.15 -0.97
CA ILE A 44 -10.50 8.72 -0.40
C ILE A 44 -11.61 7.69 -0.56
N GLU A 45 -12.29 7.37 0.53
CA GLU A 45 -13.44 6.47 0.56
C GLU A 45 -14.73 7.28 0.67
N PHE A 46 -15.68 6.96 -0.19
CA PHE A 46 -17.05 7.49 -0.16
C PHE A 46 -18.00 6.37 0.28
N ARG A 47 -18.72 6.60 1.37
CA ARG A 47 -19.77 5.70 1.86
C ARG A 47 -21.12 6.25 1.38
N LEU A 48 -21.67 5.60 0.35
CA LEU A 48 -22.99 5.87 -0.24
C LEU A 48 -24.09 5.08 0.45
#